data_AF-A0A8R2DNS5-F1
#
_entry.id   AF-A0A8R2DNS5-F1
#
_cell.length_a   1.000
_cell.length_b   1.000
_cell.length_c   1.000
_cell.angle_alpha   90.00
_cell.angle_beta   90.00
_cell.angle_gamma   90.00
#
_symmetry.space_group_name_H-M   'P 1'
#
loop_
_entity.id
_entity.type
_entity.pdbx_description
1 polymer ?
#
loop_
_entity_poly.entity_id
_entity_poly.type
_entity_poly.pdbx_seq_one_letter_code
_entity_poly.pdbx_strand_id
1 'polypeptide(L)'
;MVYDYFDKYSFLCEMYDEDADEIKDLTLNYFPFDNSVQIIDAKKGKNVLKRVQLPPLNLDMLQIGNIVNIFSKLLYIKDCAPATRKTLFKNVQRIIIDYVTTGEVIGLELVAPDAVTKWRQCLGATDPTEAAPGTLRNLYGENKLKNVAHGCNTSEDAAKMLELFFGYEKGIPRVPFRATFKNCTCCVIKPHAVIEGNIGSILEQISTSGKFFISAMAMFSVKLANATEFFEVYKGVLPEYEAMCIHLAEGKCVVLEVTSTNLELNSVCEFRKMCGPRDPDLCRQLYPESIRALYGKSIVHNAVHCTDLPEDGELEVEYFFKLVAND
;
A
#
# COMPACT_ATOMS: atom_id res chain seq x y z
N MET A 1 9.40 15.60 21.33
CA MET A 1 9.86 16.89 20.76
C MET A 1 10.31 17.77 21.90
N VAL A 2 11.40 18.52 21.74
CA VAL A 2 11.77 19.61 22.67
C VAL A 2 11.06 20.85 22.16
N TYR A 3 10.16 21.42 22.96
CA TYR A 3 9.45 22.65 22.63
C TYR A 3 10.23 23.85 23.18
N ASP A 4 10.22 24.97 22.47
CA ASP A 4 10.69 26.24 23.01
C ASP A 4 9.55 26.93 23.79
N TYR A 5 9.90 27.79 24.75
CA TYR A 5 8.97 28.58 25.55
C TYR A 5 8.01 29.43 24.70
N PHE A 6 8.46 29.82 23.51
CA PHE A 6 7.72 30.67 22.57
C PHE A 6 6.86 29.90 21.56
N ASP A 7 6.98 28.57 21.48
CA ASP A 7 6.18 27.77 20.56
C ASP A 7 4.69 27.88 20.93
N LYS A 8 3.84 28.10 19.92
CA LYS A 8 2.40 28.16 20.10
C LYS A 8 1.62 27.55 18.93
N TYR A 9 0.51 26.94 19.26
CA TYR A 9 -0.50 26.46 18.31
C TYR A 9 -1.78 27.26 18.50
N SER A 10 -2.27 27.88 17.44
CA SER A 10 -3.42 28.78 17.46
C SER A 10 -4.60 28.15 16.72
N PHE A 11 -5.72 28.06 17.41
CA PHE A 11 -6.97 27.48 16.93
C PHE A 11 -8.07 28.55 16.91
N LEU A 12 -8.90 28.53 15.86
CA LEU A 12 -10.10 29.33 15.74
C LEU A 12 -11.25 28.54 16.35
N CYS A 13 -11.89 29.11 17.36
CA CYS A 13 -12.91 28.45 18.16
C CYS A 13 -14.19 29.27 18.18
N GLU A 14 -15.31 28.57 18.34
CA GLU A 14 -16.61 29.17 18.65
C GLU A 14 -17.04 28.73 20.04
N MET A 15 -17.62 29.65 20.80
CA MET A 15 -18.20 29.38 22.12
C MET A 15 -19.58 30.04 22.18
N TYR A 16 -20.58 29.27 22.55
CA TYR A 16 -21.90 29.81 22.85
C TYR A 16 -21.89 30.42 24.25
N ASP A 17 -22.27 31.69 24.35
CA ASP A 17 -22.40 32.41 25.62
C ASP A 17 -23.87 32.46 26.04
N GLU A 18 -24.24 31.63 27.01
CA GLU A 18 -25.61 31.52 27.52
C GLU A 18 -26.14 32.85 28.09
N ASP A 19 -25.27 33.69 28.69
CA ASP A 19 -25.69 34.95 29.32
C ASP A 19 -26.05 36.02 28.27
N ALA A 20 -25.43 35.94 27.09
CA ALA A 20 -25.60 36.91 26.01
C ALA A 20 -26.41 36.35 24.82
N ASP A 21 -26.78 35.06 24.86
CA ASP A 21 -27.44 34.30 23.78
C ASP A 21 -26.74 34.51 22.41
N GLU A 22 -25.41 34.48 22.40
CA GLU A 22 -24.62 34.73 21.20
C GLU A 22 -23.44 33.75 21.03
N ILE A 23 -23.03 33.51 19.78
CA ILE A 23 -21.81 32.78 19.46
C ILE A 23 -20.64 33.76 19.41
N LYS A 24 -19.62 33.49 20.22
CA LYS A 24 -18.37 34.26 20.26
C LYS A 24 -17.28 33.56 19.48
N ASP A 25 -16.66 34.30 18.57
CA ASP A 25 -15.44 33.89 17.86
C ASP A 25 -14.22 34.13 18.75
N LEU A 26 -13.49 33.05 19.03
CA LEU A 26 -12.35 33.04 19.93
C LEU A 26 -11.12 32.48 19.23
N THR A 27 -9.94 32.92 19.65
CA THR A 27 -8.67 32.29 19.31
C THR A 27 -8.11 31.62 20.56
N LEU A 28 -7.94 30.30 20.49
CA LEU A 28 -7.27 29.50 21.50
C LEU A 28 -5.80 29.33 21.12
N ASN A 29 -4.89 29.88 21.93
CA ASN A 29 -3.46 29.61 21.82
C ASN A 29 -3.07 28.54 22.85
N TYR A 30 -2.45 27.48 22.40
CA TYR A 30 -1.89 26.40 23.21
C TYR A 30 -0.36 26.44 23.16
N PHE A 31 0.27 26.39 24.33
CA PHE A 31 1.73 26.45 24.50
C PHE A 31 2.23 25.08 25.00
N PRO A 32 2.88 24.28 24.13
CA PRO A 32 3.24 22.90 24.46
C PRO A 32 4.39 22.77 25.46
N PHE A 33 5.21 23.82 25.65
CA PHE A 33 6.35 23.80 26.57
C PHE A 33 5.94 23.61 28.04
N ASP A 34 4.89 24.32 28.47
CA ASP A 34 4.42 24.35 29.86
C ASP A 34 2.95 23.93 30.01
N ASN A 35 2.36 23.38 28.95
CA ASN A 35 0.96 22.95 28.87
C ASN A 35 -0.03 24.05 29.31
N SER A 36 0.16 25.25 28.77
CA SER A 36 -0.69 26.40 29.08
C SER A 36 -1.54 26.83 27.89
N VAL A 37 -2.66 27.50 28.19
CA VAL A 37 -3.62 28.01 27.21
C VAL A 37 -3.89 29.49 27.41
N GLN A 38 -4.20 30.18 26.33
CA GLN A 38 -4.65 31.57 26.32
C GLN A 38 -5.83 31.69 25.35
N ILE A 39 -6.86 32.45 25.75
CA ILE A 39 -8.04 32.69 24.90
C ILE A 39 -8.14 34.19 24.61
N ILE A 40 -8.28 34.52 23.33
CA ILE A 40 -8.40 35.88 22.83
C ILE A 40 -9.72 36.02 22.08
N ASP A 41 -10.45 37.11 22.29
CA ASP A 41 -11.61 37.47 21.47
C ASP A 41 -11.13 37.81 20.06
N ALA A 42 -11.58 37.06 19.05
CA ALA A 42 -11.07 37.18 17.69
C ALA A 42 -11.43 38.54 17.04
N LYS A 43 -12.51 39.19 17.48
CA LYS A 43 -12.98 40.48 16.94
C LYS A 43 -12.34 41.66 17.66
N LYS A 44 -12.20 41.58 18.98
CA LYS A 44 -11.71 42.68 19.84
C LYS A 44 -10.22 42.61 20.12
N GLY A 45 -9.56 41.47 19.87
CA GLY A 45 -8.15 41.24 20.16
C GLY A 45 -7.80 41.28 21.65
N LYS A 46 -8.80 41.27 22.54
CA LYS A 46 -8.63 41.32 23.99
C LYS A 46 -8.52 39.92 24.57
N ASN A 47 -7.64 39.74 25.55
CA ASN A 47 -7.53 38.49 26.29
C ASN A 47 -8.83 38.25 27.07
N VAL A 48 -9.51 37.15 26.75
CA VAL A 48 -10.62 36.59 27.53
C VAL A 48 -10.05 35.74 28.67
N LEU A 49 -8.98 34.99 28.38
CA LEU A 49 -8.22 34.23 29.36
C LEU A 49 -6.73 34.50 29.14
N LYS A 50 -6.05 35.01 30.18
CA LYS A 50 -4.58 35.15 30.17
C LYS A 50 -3.94 33.76 30.23
N ARG A 51 -2.69 33.65 29.74
CA ARG A 51 -1.93 32.38 29.71
C ARG A 51 -1.95 31.71 31.09
N VAL A 52 -2.53 30.52 31.16
CA VAL A 52 -2.69 29.74 32.39
C VAL A 52 -2.48 28.26 32.09
N GLN A 53 -1.85 27.54 33.02
CA GLN A 53 -1.65 26.09 32.88
C GLN A 53 -2.98 25.35 33.01
N LEU A 54 -3.17 24.33 32.17
CA LEU A 54 -4.40 23.52 32.17
C LEU A 54 -4.08 22.01 32.01
N PRO A 55 -3.64 21.32 33.07
CA PRO A 55 -3.56 19.85 33.07
C PRO A 55 -4.98 19.26 33.28
N PRO A 56 -5.45 18.24 32.52
CA PRO A 56 -4.76 17.36 31.60
C PRO A 56 -5.08 17.63 30.11
N LEU A 57 -4.87 18.86 29.62
CA LEU A 57 -5.00 19.11 28.18
C LEU A 57 -3.82 18.47 27.43
N ASN A 58 -4.09 17.70 26.37
CA ASN A 58 -3.08 17.19 25.46
C ASN A 58 -3.32 17.73 24.03
N LEU A 59 -2.29 17.69 23.20
CA LEU A 59 -2.37 18.20 21.82
C LEU A 59 -3.36 17.40 20.96
N ASP A 60 -3.54 16.11 21.25
CA ASP A 60 -4.42 15.21 20.51
C ASP A 60 -5.90 15.56 20.69
N MET A 61 -6.27 16.21 21.80
CA MET A 61 -7.61 16.74 22.04
C MET A 61 -7.90 18.01 21.20
N LEU A 62 -6.87 18.71 20.74
CA LEU A 62 -6.97 19.97 19.98
C LEU A 62 -7.05 19.73 18.46
N GLN A 63 -8.03 18.95 18.01
CA GLN A 63 -8.30 18.71 16.59
C GLN A 63 -9.48 19.53 16.07
N ILE A 64 -9.45 19.86 14.77
CA ILE A 64 -10.57 20.54 14.10
C ILE A 64 -11.81 19.64 14.18
N GLY A 65 -12.94 20.21 14.62
CA GLY A 65 -14.19 19.50 14.86
C GLY A 65 -14.40 19.02 16.30
N ASN A 66 -13.37 19.06 17.16
CA ASN A 66 -13.52 18.70 18.57
C ASN A 66 -14.10 19.85 19.40
N ILE A 67 -14.78 19.49 20.48
CA ILE A 67 -15.18 20.42 21.56
C ILE A 67 -14.24 20.21 22.74
N VAL A 68 -13.65 21.29 23.24
CA VAL A 68 -12.68 21.26 24.35
C VAL A 68 -13.20 22.09 25.52
N ASN A 69 -13.15 21.51 26.71
CA ASN A 69 -13.53 22.20 27.94
C ASN A 69 -12.32 22.95 28.53
N ILE A 70 -12.46 24.27 28.68
CA ILE A 70 -11.47 25.14 29.33
C ILE A 70 -12.16 25.90 30.45
N PHE A 71 -11.88 25.54 31.70
CA PHE A 71 -12.48 26.15 32.90
C PHE A 71 -14.02 26.25 32.85
N SER A 72 -14.69 25.14 32.52
CA SER A 72 -16.15 25.05 32.42
C SER A 72 -16.76 25.84 31.25
N LYS A 73 -15.94 26.22 30.26
CA LYS A 73 -16.39 26.76 28.98
C LYS A 73 -16.08 25.77 27.87
N LEU A 74 -17.10 25.41 27.08
CA LEU A 74 -16.97 24.50 25.95
C LEU A 74 -16.65 25.28 24.68
N LEU A 75 -15.48 25.04 24.09
CA LEU A 75 -15.03 25.67 22.87
C LEU A 75 -15.05 24.65 21.73
N TYR A 76 -15.82 24.94 20.68
CA TYR A 76 -15.80 24.16 19.44
C TYR A 76 -14.64 24.63 18.55
N ILE A 77 -13.74 23.74 18.15
CA ILE A 77 -12.60 24.07 17.29
C ILE A 77 -13.03 24.04 15.82
N LYS A 78 -13.18 25.23 15.23
CA LYS A 78 -13.63 25.41 13.85
C LYS A 78 -12.51 25.25 12.83
N ASP A 79 -11.34 25.82 13.12
CA ASP A 79 -10.17 25.79 12.24
C ASP A 79 -8.89 26.09 13.04
N CYS A 80 -7.73 26.20 12.39
CA CYS A 80 -6.46 26.59 12.99
C CYS A 80 -5.67 27.57 12.10
N ALA A 81 -4.76 28.32 12.71
CA ALA A 81 -3.92 29.27 11.99
C ALA A 81 -3.02 28.56 10.96
N PRO A 82 -2.68 29.18 9.81
CA PRO A 82 -1.85 28.54 8.79
C PRO A 82 -0.49 28.01 9.29
N ALA A 83 0.16 28.73 10.22
CA ALA A 83 1.41 28.28 10.84
C ALA A 83 1.20 27.02 11.70
N THR A 84 0.11 26.99 12.47
CA THR A 84 -0.31 25.82 13.26
C THR A 84 -0.65 24.63 12.37
N ARG A 85 -1.36 24.87 11.26
CA ARG A 85 -1.63 23.87 10.24
C ARG A 85 -0.33 23.31 9.66
N LYS A 86 0.63 24.16 9.30
CA LYS A 86 1.92 23.72 8.76
C LYS A 86 2.72 22.86 9.75
N THR A 87 2.67 23.15 11.04
CA THR A 87 3.46 22.43 12.05
C THR A 87 2.76 21.17 12.56
N LEU A 88 1.46 21.21 12.87
CA LEU A 88 0.69 20.06 13.34
C LEU A 88 0.49 19.01 12.25
N PHE A 89 0.16 19.43 11.02
CA PHE A 89 -0.07 18.49 9.93
C PHE A 89 1.23 18.01 9.28
N LYS A 90 2.37 18.69 9.50
CA LYS A 90 3.69 18.11 9.23
C LYS A 90 3.94 16.87 10.11
N ASN A 91 3.42 16.84 11.34
CA ASN A 91 3.52 15.67 12.20
C ASN A 91 2.58 14.53 11.76
N VAL A 92 1.36 14.82 11.32
CA VAL A 92 0.46 13.79 10.76
C VAL A 92 1.01 13.21 9.45
N GLN A 93 1.49 14.06 8.54
CA GLN A 93 2.18 13.58 7.32
C GLN A 93 3.41 12.73 7.68
N ARG A 94 4.18 13.13 8.69
CA ARG A 94 5.31 12.35 9.17
C ARG A 94 4.87 11.00 9.74
N ILE A 95 3.80 10.92 10.52
CA ILE A 95 3.26 9.66 11.05
C ILE A 95 2.82 8.73 9.90
N ILE A 96 2.15 9.25 8.88
CA ILE A 96 1.72 8.45 7.71
C ILE A 96 2.92 8.01 6.89
N ILE A 97 3.90 8.88 6.66
CA ILE A 97 5.14 8.52 5.95
C ILE A 97 5.89 7.46 6.75
N ASP A 98 6.08 7.65 8.05
CA ASP A 98 6.73 6.69 8.93
C ASP A 98 6.00 5.33 8.85
N TYR A 99 4.67 5.32 8.94
CA TYR A 99 3.87 4.09 8.80
C TYR A 99 4.06 3.41 7.43
N VAL A 100 3.87 4.14 6.33
CA VAL A 100 3.97 3.61 4.95
C VAL A 100 5.41 3.16 4.63
N THR A 101 6.42 3.71 5.31
CA THR A 101 7.83 3.34 5.13
C THR A 101 8.32 2.25 6.09
N THR A 102 7.50 1.82 7.06
CA THR A 102 7.86 0.72 7.98
C THR A 102 7.81 -0.67 7.35
N GLY A 103 7.10 -0.83 6.24
CA GLY A 103 6.87 -2.12 5.61
C GLY A 103 6.84 -2.05 4.09
N GLU A 104 6.58 -3.19 3.49
CA GLU A 104 6.41 -3.32 2.05
C GLU A 104 5.03 -2.79 1.63
N VAL A 105 4.99 -2.14 0.48
CA VAL A 105 3.76 -1.56 -0.08
C VAL A 105 3.58 -2.05 -1.50
N ILE A 106 2.32 -2.23 -1.89
CA ILE A 106 1.96 -2.58 -3.26
C ILE A 106 1.42 -1.33 -3.95
N GLY A 107 2.10 -0.91 -5.03
CA GLY A 107 1.58 0.09 -5.95
C GLY A 107 0.73 -0.58 -7.03
N LEU A 108 -0.44 -0.04 -7.32
CA LEU A 108 -1.32 -0.50 -8.40
C LEU A 108 -1.68 0.65 -9.33
N GLU A 109 -1.44 0.47 -10.62
CA GLU A 109 -2.05 1.29 -11.66
C GLU A 109 -3.40 0.67 -12.07
N LEU A 110 -4.49 1.34 -11.72
CA LEU A 110 -5.84 0.89 -12.05
C LEU A 110 -6.40 1.70 -13.22
N VAL A 111 -6.76 1.00 -14.30
CA VAL A 111 -7.28 1.62 -15.52
C VAL A 111 -8.75 1.25 -15.71
N ALA A 112 -9.60 2.26 -15.78
CA ALA A 112 -11.03 2.14 -16.07
C ALA A 112 -11.58 3.53 -16.48
N PRO A 113 -12.74 3.60 -17.15
CA PRO A 113 -13.50 4.84 -17.25
C PRO A 113 -13.80 5.35 -15.83
N ASP A 114 -13.46 6.60 -15.55
CA ASP A 114 -13.56 7.24 -14.23
C ASP A 114 -12.83 6.47 -13.10
N ALA A 115 -11.65 5.92 -13.40
CA ALA A 115 -10.88 5.07 -12.47
C ALA A 115 -10.71 5.66 -11.07
N VAL A 116 -10.37 6.96 -10.96
CA VAL A 116 -10.19 7.63 -9.67
C VAL A 116 -11.46 7.57 -8.84
N THR A 117 -12.60 7.95 -9.42
CA THR A 117 -13.90 7.93 -8.74
C THR A 117 -14.30 6.52 -8.32
N LYS A 118 -14.17 5.55 -9.23
CA LYS A 118 -14.50 4.14 -8.94
C LYS A 118 -13.63 3.55 -7.85
N TRP A 119 -12.32 3.84 -7.87
CA TRP A 119 -11.41 3.39 -6.82
C TRP A 119 -11.76 4.01 -5.46
N ARG A 120 -12.09 5.31 -5.43
CA ARG A 120 -12.55 5.99 -4.20
C ARG A 120 -13.83 5.39 -3.64
N GLN A 121 -14.77 5.01 -4.51
CA GLN A 121 -16.00 4.30 -4.11
C GLN A 121 -15.68 2.92 -3.51
N CYS A 122 -14.78 2.16 -4.15
CA CYS A 122 -14.35 0.85 -3.66
C CYS A 122 -13.65 0.94 -2.28
N LEU A 123 -12.86 1.99 -2.05
CA LEU A 123 -12.20 2.24 -0.77
C LEU A 123 -13.20 2.55 0.35
N GLY A 124 -14.19 3.41 0.10
CA GLY A 124 -15.08 3.97 1.11
C GLY A 124 -14.47 5.12 1.90
N ALA A 125 -15.17 5.57 2.94
CA ALA A 125 -14.75 6.68 3.79
C ALA A 125 -13.37 6.44 4.41
N THR A 126 -12.63 7.52 4.72
CA THR A 126 -11.28 7.42 5.31
C THR A 126 -11.31 6.84 6.72
N ASP A 127 -12.42 7.02 7.45
CA ASP A 127 -12.67 6.30 8.70
C ASP A 127 -13.36 4.96 8.38
N PRO A 128 -12.76 3.81 8.74
CA PRO A 128 -13.40 2.50 8.62
C PRO A 128 -14.79 2.41 9.26
N THR A 129 -15.02 3.14 10.36
CA THR A 129 -16.30 3.14 11.09
C THR A 129 -17.40 3.93 10.40
N GLU A 130 -17.02 4.88 9.53
CA GLU A 130 -17.93 5.68 8.70
C GLU A 130 -18.05 5.12 7.26
N ALA A 131 -17.23 4.13 6.92
CA ALA A 131 -17.20 3.53 5.60
C ALA A 131 -18.40 2.58 5.40
N ALA A 132 -18.97 2.59 4.20
CA ALA A 132 -20.14 1.76 3.88
C ALA A 132 -19.79 0.25 3.99
N PRO A 133 -20.74 -0.60 4.42
CA PRO A 133 -20.53 -2.04 4.48
C PRO A 133 -20.03 -2.61 3.16
N GLY A 134 -18.95 -3.39 3.21
CA GLY A 134 -18.37 -4.06 2.05
C GLY A 134 -17.32 -3.25 1.27
N THR A 135 -17.03 -2.00 1.65
CA THR A 135 -15.87 -1.28 1.09
C THR A 135 -14.56 -1.77 1.70
N LEU A 136 -13.43 -1.59 1.00
CA LEU A 136 -12.14 -2.11 1.48
C LEU A 136 -11.75 -1.57 2.85
N ARG A 137 -11.99 -0.28 3.14
CA ARG A 137 -11.67 0.31 4.44
C ARG A 137 -12.61 -0.17 5.55
N ASN A 138 -13.87 -0.47 5.23
CA ASN A 138 -14.79 -1.05 6.20
C ASN A 138 -14.37 -2.49 6.57
N LEU A 139 -13.95 -3.28 5.58
CA LEU A 139 -13.59 -4.68 5.77
C LEU A 139 -12.21 -4.87 6.43
N TYR A 140 -11.24 -4.03 6.08
CA TYR A 140 -9.82 -4.27 6.41
C TYR A 140 -9.09 -3.06 7.02
N GLY A 141 -9.75 -1.92 7.22
CA GLY A 141 -9.12 -0.74 7.83
C GLY A 141 -9.04 -0.84 9.35
N GLU A 142 -7.92 -0.44 9.95
CA GLU A 142 -7.74 -0.42 11.41
C GLU A 142 -8.26 0.90 12.01
N ASN A 143 -7.88 2.05 11.41
CA ASN A 143 -8.32 3.38 11.82
C ASN A 143 -8.02 4.45 10.74
N LYS A 144 -8.37 5.72 11.01
CA LYS A 144 -8.15 6.86 10.08
C LYS A 144 -6.70 7.00 9.59
N LEU A 145 -5.70 6.65 10.41
CA LEU A 145 -4.28 6.78 10.08
C LEU A 145 -3.72 5.51 9.41
N LYS A 146 -4.17 4.34 9.85
CA LYS A 146 -3.77 3.03 9.33
C LYS A 146 -4.92 2.40 8.55
N ASN A 147 -5.06 2.85 7.32
CA ASN A 147 -6.02 2.28 6.37
C ASN A 147 -5.35 1.23 5.48
N VAL A 148 -6.14 0.27 4.99
CA VAL A 148 -5.64 -0.83 4.13
C VAL A 148 -5.16 -0.36 2.75
N ALA A 149 -5.70 0.75 2.23
CA ALA A 149 -5.41 1.22 0.89
C ALA A 149 -5.58 2.73 0.72
N HIS A 150 -4.72 3.27 -0.16
CA HIS A 150 -4.71 4.67 -0.58
C HIS A 150 -5.29 4.84 -1.98
N GLY A 151 -5.93 5.98 -2.24
CA GLY A 151 -6.43 6.35 -3.55
C GLY A 151 -6.43 7.86 -3.70
N CYS A 152 -5.86 8.32 -4.81
CA CYS A 152 -5.77 9.73 -5.16
C CYS A 152 -7.17 10.36 -5.28
N ASN A 153 -7.27 11.66 -5.04
CA ASN A 153 -8.55 12.39 -5.12
C ASN A 153 -8.81 12.95 -6.52
N THR A 154 -7.76 13.17 -7.32
CA THR A 154 -7.82 13.72 -8.68
C THR A 154 -6.94 12.92 -9.62
N SER A 155 -7.20 13.08 -10.92
CA SER A 155 -6.41 12.45 -11.98
C SER A 155 -4.99 13.02 -12.04
N GLU A 156 -4.80 14.31 -11.73
CA GLU A 156 -3.50 14.96 -11.70
C GLU A 156 -2.62 14.44 -10.55
N ASP A 157 -3.21 14.20 -9.38
CA ASP A 157 -2.51 13.60 -8.25
C ASP A 157 -2.16 12.14 -8.54
N ALA A 158 -3.08 11.40 -9.17
CA ALA A 158 -2.84 10.04 -9.63
C ALA A 158 -1.65 9.99 -10.59
N ALA A 159 -1.59 10.87 -11.60
CA ALA A 159 -0.50 10.92 -12.56
C ALA A 159 0.87 11.15 -11.89
N LYS A 160 0.95 12.07 -10.92
CA LYS A 160 2.19 12.32 -10.17
C LYS A 160 2.62 11.12 -9.32
N MET A 161 1.66 10.43 -8.70
CA MET A 161 1.93 9.25 -7.89
C MET A 161 2.36 8.05 -8.75
N LEU A 162 1.73 7.86 -9.91
CA LEU A 162 2.12 6.84 -10.88
C LEU A 162 3.53 7.10 -11.41
N GLU A 163 3.86 8.35 -11.74
CA GLU A 163 5.22 8.74 -12.13
C GLU A 163 6.22 8.47 -10.98
N LEU A 164 5.85 8.69 -9.72
CA LEU A 164 6.72 8.37 -8.59
C LEU A 164 6.99 6.86 -8.45
N PHE A 165 5.94 6.04 -8.54
CA PHE A 165 6.02 4.59 -8.29
C PHE A 165 6.56 3.79 -9.47
N PHE A 166 6.20 4.17 -10.70
CA PHE A 166 6.47 3.41 -11.92
C PHE A 166 7.34 4.17 -12.92
N GLY A 167 7.64 5.45 -12.66
CA GLY A 167 8.50 6.26 -13.51
C GLY A 167 9.98 5.97 -13.31
N TYR A 168 10.77 6.44 -14.28
CA TYR A 168 12.22 6.27 -14.32
C TYR A 168 12.91 7.63 -14.27
N GLU A 169 14.05 7.70 -13.60
CA GLU A 169 14.94 8.85 -13.62
C GLU A 169 16.32 8.42 -14.12
N LYS A 170 16.74 8.96 -15.27
CA LYS A 170 18.01 8.62 -15.94
C LYS A 170 18.18 7.11 -16.21
N GLY A 171 17.09 6.43 -16.58
CA GLY A 171 17.09 5.00 -16.86
C GLY A 171 17.04 4.10 -15.63
N ILE A 172 16.84 4.66 -14.43
CA ILE A 172 16.73 3.91 -13.17
C ILE A 172 15.30 4.07 -12.63
N PRO A 173 14.63 3.00 -12.18
CA PRO A 173 13.33 3.13 -11.51
C PRO A 173 13.40 4.09 -10.32
N ARG A 174 12.46 5.03 -10.21
CA ARG A 174 12.40 5.96 -9.07
C ARG A 174 12.19 5.23 -7.74
N VAL A 175 11.37 4.18 -7.76
CA VAL A 175 11.22 3.22 -6.67
C VAL A 175 11.87 1.91 -7.12
N PRO A 176 13.00 1.50 -6.51
CA PRO A 176 13.66 0.26 -6.89
C PRO A 176 12.87 -0.96 -6.44
N PHE A 177 12.94 -2.03 -7.23
CA PHE A 177 12.45 -3.34 -6.80
C PHE A 177 13.28 -3.84 -5.61
N ARG A 178 12.60 -4.36 -4.59
CA ARG A 178 13.21 -4.81 -3.32
C ARG A 178 13.28 -6.33 -3.18
N ALA A 179 13.41 -7.04 -4.29
CA ALA A 179 13.66 -8.48 -4.25
C ALA A 179 14.93 -8.78 -3.44
N THR A 180 14.88 -9.83 -2.62
CA THR A 180 15.93 -10.19 -1.67
C THR A 180 17.03 -11.05 -2.27
N PHE A 181 16.71 -11.78 -3.34
CA PHE A 181 17.56 -12.74 -4.04
C PHE A 181 18.22 -13.75 -3.11
N LYS A 182 17.48 -14.23 -2.09
CA LYS A 182 18.05 -15.12 -1.08
C LYS A 182 17.08 -16.22 -0.67
N ASN A 183 17.48 -17.48 -0.88
CA ASN A 183 16.63 -18.66 -0.62
C ASN A 183 15.20 -18.44 -1.14
N CYS A 184 15.08 -18.01 -2.38
CA CYS A 184 13.83 -17.63 -3.01
C CYS A 184 13.54 -18.51 -4.23
N THR A 185 12.32 -18.43 -4.74
CA THR A 185 11.91 -19.01 -6.01
C THR A 185 11.19 -17.97 -6.84
N CYS A 186 11.41 -18.03 -8.15
CA CYS A 186 10.68 -17.21 -9.11
C CYS A 186 9.35 -17.89 -9.43
N CYS A 187 8.26 -17.14 -9.31
CA CYS A 187 6.94 -17.55 -9.79
C CYS A 187 6.47 -16.54 -10.85
N VAL A 188 6.13 -17.02 -12.05
CA VAL A 188 5.55 -16.19 -13.11
C VAL A 188 4.10 -16.59 -13.32
N ILE A 189 3.17 -15.73 -12.94
CA ILE A 189 1.76 -15.81 -13.32
C ILE A 189 1.66 -15.43 -14.79
N LYS A 190 1.35 -16.41 -15.64
CA LYS A 190 1.42 -16.31 -17.10
C LYS A 190 0.27 -15.47 -17.68
N PRO A 191 0.41 -14.97 -18.93
CA PRO A 191 -0.56 -14.05 -19.53
C PRO A 191 -2.02 -14.51 -19.52
N HIS A 192 -2.31 -15.75 -19.90
CA HIS A 192 -3.69 -16.27 -19.82
C HIS A 192 -4.31 -16.18 -18.41
N ALA A 193 -3.55 -16.51 -17.36
CA ALA A 193 -4.05 -16.43 -15.98
C ALA A 193 -4.27 -14.96 -15.54
N VAL A 194 -3.46 -14.04 -16.06
CA VAL A 194 -3.67 -12.59 -15.88
C VAL A 194 -4.96 -12.14 -16.56
N ILE A 195 -5.16 -12.51 -17.83
CA ILE A 195 -6.33 -12.15 -18.64
C ILE A 195 -7.63 -12.70 -18.03
N GLU A 196 -7.58 -13.90 -17.48
CA GLU A 196 -8.72 -14.56 -16.84
C GLU A 196 -9.07 -13.99 -15.46
N GLY A 197 -8.27 -13.03 -14.95
CA GLY A 197 -8.50 -12.41 -13.65
C GLY A 197 -8.03 -13.23 -12.45
N ASN A 198 -7.20 -14.25 -12.67
CA ASN A 198 -6.78 -15.19 -11.62
C ASN A 198 -5.62 -14.69 -10.75
N ILE A 199 -5.08 -13.48 -10.99
CA ILE A 199 -3.97 -12.91 -10.18
C ILE A 199 -4.34 -12.91 -8.69
N GLY A 200 -5.51 -12.36 -8.34
CA GLY A 200 -5.93 -12.22 -6.95
C GLY A 200 -6.02 -13.57 -6.23
N SER A 201 -6.69 -14.56 -6.86
CA SER A 201 -6.86 -15.89 -6.28
C SER A 201 -5.55 -16.66 -6.14
N ILE A 202 -4.61 -16.50 -7.07
CA ILE A 202 -3.27 -17.11 -6.97
C ILE A 202 -2.47 -16.47 -5.83
N LEU A 203 -2.47 -15.14 -5.75
CA LEU A 203 -1.79 -14.43 -4.65
C LEU A 203 -2.39 -14.82 -3.29
N GLU A 204 -3.72 -14.86 -3.19
CA GLU A 204 -4.43 -15.28 -1.98
C GLU A 204 -4.04 -16.71 -1.58
N GLN A 205 -4.02 -17.65 -2.53
CA GLN A 205 -3.63 -19.04 -2.26
C GLN A 205 -2.19 -19.14 -1.73
N ILE A 206 -1.25 -18.36 -2.27
CA ILE A 206 0.14 -18.33 -1.80
C ILE A 206 0.21 -17.72 -0.38
N SER A 207 -0.40 -16.55 -0.19
CA SER A 207 -0.32 -15.78 1.06
C SER A 207 -1.06 -16.45 2.22
N THR A 208 -2.22 -17.06 1.98
CA THR A 208 -3.03 -17.70 3.04
C THR A 208 -2.53 -19.11 3.39
N SER A 209 -1.59 -19.67 2.62
CA SER A 209 -1.00 -20.97 2.92
C SER A 209 -0.22 -21.01 4.25
N GLY A 210 0.25 -19.87 4.74
CA GLY A 210 1.15 -19.75 5.91
C GLY A 210 2.57 -20.30 5.69
N LYS A 211 2.86 -20.88 4.52
CA LYS A 211 4.14 -21.51 4.20
C LYS A 211 5.10 -20.58 3.45
N PHE A 212 4.55 -19.56 2.80
CA PHE A 212 5.30 -18.69 1.91
C PHE A 212 5.06 -17.22 2.22
N PHE A 213 6.07 -16.43 1.90
CA PHE A 213 6.08 -14.99 1.93
C PHE A 213 6.44 -14.47 0.55
N ILE A 214 5.69 -13.50 0.03
CA ILE A 214 5.98 -12.84 -1.25
C ILE A 214 6.79 -11.59 -0.93
N SER A 215 8.09 -11.62 -1.19
CA SER A 215 9.01 -10.51 -0.86
C SER A 215 9.12 -9.46 -1.97
N ALA A 216 8.79 -9.83 -3.21
CA ALA A 216 8.68 -8.87 -4.30
C ALA A 216 7.66 -9.33 -5.34
N MET A 217 7.04 -8.36 -6.02
CA MET A 217 6.11 -8.60 -7.11
C MET A 217 6.19 -7.45 -8.12
N ALA A 218 6.15 -7.77 -9.41
CA ALA A 218 6.01 -6.78 -10.48
C ALA A 218 5.32 -7.36 -11.72
N MET A 219 4.69 -6.49 -12.51
CA MET A 219 4.06 -6.85 -13.78
C MET A 219 4.99 -6.52 -14.95
N PHE A 220 5.18 -7.46 -15.88
CA PHE A 220 6.10 -7.33 -17.01
C PHE A 220 5.38 -7.57 -18.34
N SER A 221 5.88 -6.92 -19.40
CA SER A 221 5.59 -7.28 -20.80
C SER A 221 6.88 -7.80 -21.41
N VAL A 222 6.98 -9.12 -21.58
CA VAL A 222 8.25 -9.78 -21.92
C VAL A 222 8.42 -9.83 -23.43
N LYS A 223 9.57 -9.38 -23.95
CA LYS A 223 9.92 -9.53 -25.38
C LYS A 223 10.23 -11.00 -25.69
N LEU A 224 9.95 -11.45 -26.91
CA LEU A 224 10.20 -12.85 -27.30
C LEU A 224 11.68 -13.28 -27.13
N ALA A 225 12.62 -12.36 -27.37
CA ALA A 225 14.05 -12.61 -27.14
C ALA A 225 14.33 -12.95 -25.66
N ASN A 226 13.80 -12.15 -24.74
CA ASN A 226 13.96 -12.34 -23.30
C ASN A 226 13.24 -13.62 -22.82
N ALA A 227 12.07 -13.94 -23.39
CA ALA A 227 11.40 -15.21 -23.09
C ALA A 227 12.20 -16.43 -23.56
N THR A 228 12.87 -16.32 -24.72
CA THR A 228 13.71 -17.37 -25.31
C THR A 228 14.96 -17.62 -24.47
N GLU A 229 15.58 -16.54 -23.98
CA GLU A 229 16.72 -16.59 -23.06
C GLU A 229 16.30 -17.17 -21.70
N PHE A 230 15.20 -16.68 -21.11
CA PHE A 230 14.68 -17.15 -19.83
C PHE A 230 14.41 -18.67 -19.82
N PHE A 231 13.87 -19.21 -20.92
CA PHE A 231 13.57 -20.64 -21.03
C PHE A 231 14.67 -21.46 -21.71
N GLU A 232 15.86 -20.90 -21.98
CA GLU A 232 16.89 -21.55 -22.80
C GLU A 232 17.24 -22.97 -22.30
N VAL A 233 17.25 -23.18 -20.99
CA VAL A 233 17.52 -24.48 -20.35
C VAL A 233 16.54 -25.59 -20.76
N TYR A 234 15.35 -25.24 -21.25
CA TYR A 234 14.32 -26.18 -21.72
C TYR A 234 14.42 -26.48 -23.23
N LYS A 235 15.27 -25.76 -23.96
CA LYS A 235 15.43 -25.91 -25.40
C LYS A 235 15.97 -27.30 -25.75
N GLY A 236 15.22 -28.04 -26.57
CA GLY A 236 15.56 -29.42 -26.93
C GLY A 236 15.24 -30.47 -25.85
N VAL A 237 14.80 -30.04 -24.66
CA VAL A 237 14.32 -30.92 -23.57
C VAL A 237 12.80 -31.02 -23.60
N LEU A 238 12.10 -29.90 -23.80
CA LEU A 238 10.64 -29.83 -23.86
C LEU A 238 10.18 -29.65 -25.31
N PRO A 239 9.27 -30.52 -25.82
CA PRO A 239 8.65 -30.32 -27.14
C PRO A 239 7.92 -28.98 -27.26
N GLU A 240 7.35 -28.48 -26.16
CA GLU A 240 6.56 -27.26 -26.11
C GLU A 240 7.40 -25.98 -25.95
N TYR A 241 8.74 -26.06 -25.97
CA TYR A 241 9.64 -24.94 -25.71
C TYR A 241 9.28 -23.67 -26.52
N GLU A 242 9.12 -23.81 -27.84
CA GLU A 242 8.78 -22.66 -28.70
C GLU A 242 7.43 -22.04 -28.32
N ALA A 243 6.43 -22.87 -28.06
CA ALA A 243 5.10 -22.43 -27.64
C ALA A 243 5.13 -21.76 -26.25
N MET A 244 5.97 -22.23 -25.32
CA MET A 244 6.15 -21.61 -24.00
C MET A 244 6.75 -20.21 -24.11
N CYS A 245 7.76 -20.02 -24.96
CA CYS A 245 8.40 -18.72 -25.20
C CYS A 245 7.41 -17.73 -25.82
N ILE A 246 6.66 -18.16 -26.84
CA ILE A 246 5.62 -17.33 -27.48
C ILE A 246 4.55 -16.95 -26.46
N HIS A 247 4.09 -17.90 -25.66
CA HIS A 247 3.06 -17.68 -24.64
C HIS A 247 3.50 -16.70 -23.55
N LEU A 248 4.76 -16.70 -23.15
CA LEU A 248 5.25 -15.69 -22.19
C LEU A 248 5.32 -14.29 -22.81
N ALA A 249 5.58 -14.20 -24.11
CA ALA A 249 5.74 -12.95 -24.84
C ALA A 249 4.45 -12.35 -25.40
N GLU A 250 3.34 -13.11 -25.44
CA GLU A 250 2.08 -12.66 -26.05
C GLU A 250 1.30 -11.63 -25.20
N GLY A 251 1.63 -11.49 -23.91
CA GLY A 251 0.89 -10.61 -23.01
C GLY A 251 1.63 -10.28 -21.72
N LYS A 252 0.91 -9.60 -20.80
CA LYS A 252 1.46 -9.22 -19.50
C LYS A 252 1.51 -10.42 -18.56
N CYS A 253 2.62 -10.58 -17.85
CA CYS A 253 2.75 -11.55 -16.77
C CYS A 253 3.01 -10.82 -15.43
N VAL A 254 2.77 -11.51 -14.32
CA VAL A 254 3.15 -11.03 -12.98
C VAL A 254 4.22 -11.96 -12.44
N VAL A 255 5.36 -11.40 -12.07
CA VAL A 255 6.49 -12.14 -11.52
C VAL A 255 6.57 -11.87 -10.02
N LEU A 256 6.73 -12.94 -9.25
CA LEU A 256 6.84 -12.94 -7.80
C LEU A 256 8.19 -13.51 -7.39
N GLU A 257 8.82 -12.89 -6.42
CA GLU A 257 9.81 -13.54 -5.57
C GLU A 257 9.08 -14.16 -4.37
N VAL A 258 9.20 -15.47 -4.21
CA VAL A 258 8.55 -16.21 -3.12
C VAL A 258 9.60 -16.88 -2.24
N THR A 259 9.44 -16.75 -0.93
CA THR A 259 10.35 -17.31 0.08
C THR A 259 9.56 -18.17 1.07
N SER A 260 10.12 -19.31 1.47
CA SER A 260 9.57 -20.15 2.54
C SER A 260 9.64 -19.43 3.89
N THR A 261 8.56 -19.52 4.67
CA THR A 261 8.55 -19.00 6.06
C THR A 261 9.42 -19.84 6.99
N ASN A 262 9.71 -21.09 6.64
CA ASN A 262 10.69 -21.93 7.31
C ASN A 262 12.05 -21.81 6.62
N LEU A 263 13.02 -21.22 7.33
CA LEU A 263 14.38 -20.97 6.84
C LEU A 263 15.23 -22.23 6.64
N GLU A 264 14.81 -23.37 7.20
CA GLU A 264 15.48 -24.66 7.02
C GLU A 264 15.06 -25.36 5.72
N LEU A 265 13.97 -24.90 5.09
CA LEU A 265 13.46 -25.46 3.84
C LEU A 265 13.97 -24.67 2.64
N ASN A 266 14.19 -25.39 1.54
CA ASN A 266 14.47 -24.78 0.25
C ASN A 266 13.15 -24.29 -0.39
N SER A 267 13.07 -22.98 -0.66
CA SER A 267 11.86 -22.35 -1.18
C SER A 267 11.41 -22.92 -2.53
N VAL A 268 12.34 -23.25 -3.42
CA VAL A 268 12.04 -23.85 -4.73
C VAL A 268 11.34 -25.20 -4.55
N CYS A 269 11.94 -26.10 -3.78
CA CYS A 269 11.39 -27.44 -3.55
C CYS A 269 9.97 -27.41 -2.96
N GLU A 270 9.71 -26.55 -1.97
CA GLU A 270 8.39 -26.46 -1.35
C GLU A 270 7.37 -25.80 -2.27
N PHE A 271 7.76 -24.74 -2.98
CA PHE A 271 6.83 -24.00 -3.83
C PHE A 271 6.42 -24.81 -5.06
N ARG A 272 7.30 -25.64 -5.60
CA ARG A 272 6.97 -26.59 -6.69
C ARG A 272 5.85 -27.55 -6.30
N LYS A 273 5.78 -27.99 -5.03
CA LYS A 273 4.69 -28.85 -4.54
C LYS A 273 3.35 -28.12 -4.55
N MET A 274 3.35 -26.81 -4.22
CA MET A 274 2.16 -25.97 -4.29
C MET A 274 1.71 -25.72 -5.74
N CYS A 275 2.66 -25.55 -6.65
CA CYS A 275 2.36 -25.36 -8.07
C CYS A 275 1.81 -26.65 -8.71
N GLY A 276 2.34 -27.82 -8.33
CA GLY A 276 2.02 -29.10 -8.96
C GLY A 276 2.83 -29.37 -10.23
N PRO A 277 2.75 -30.58 -10.80
CA PRO A 277 3.37 -30.94 -12.09
C PRO A 277 3.03 -29.99 -13.24
N ARG A 278 3.83 -29.99 -14.32
CA ARG A 278 3.62 -29.07 -15.46
C ARG A 278 2.29 -29.26 -16.19
N ASP A 279 1.74 -30.47 -16.16
CA ASP A 279 0.49 -30.85 -16.82
C ASP A 279 -0.71 -30.61 -15.88
N PRO A 280 -1.60 -29.65 -16.19
CA PRO A 280 -2.81 -29.40 -15.41
C PRO A 280 -3.75 -30.60 -15.29
N ASP A 281 -3.86 -31.44 -16.32
CA ASP A 281 -4.77 -32.59 -16.30
C ASP A 281 -4.30 -33.65 -15.31
N LEU A 282 -2.98 -33.89 -15.26
CA LEU A 282 -2.35 -34.71 -14.22
C LEU A 282 -2.53 -34.10 -12.83
N CYS A 283 -2.40 -32.78 -12.71
CA CYS A 283 -2.60 -32.08 -11.45
C CYS A 283 -4.03 -32.25 -10.93
N ARG A 284 -5.06 -32.10 -11.78
CA ARG A 284 -6.47 -32.28 -11.34
C ARG A 284 -6.76 -33.68 -10.81
N GLN A 285 -5.99 -34.69 -11.24
CA GLN A 285 -6.15 -36.07 -10.78
C GLN A 285 -5.38 -36.36 -9.48
N LEU A 286 -4.13 -35.86 -9.38
CA LEU A 286 -3.22 -36.24 -8.30
C LEU A 286 -3.01 -35.15 -7.24
N TYR A 287 -3.17 -33.88 -7.62
CA TYR A 287 -2.91 -32.69 -6.81
C TYR A 287 -3.98 -31.61 -7.07
N PRO A 288 -5.27 -31.90 -6.79
CA PRO A 288 -6.40 -31.04 -7.21
C PRO A 288 -6.36 -29.62 -6.64
N GLU A 289 -5.69 -29.43 -5.50
CA GLU A 289 -5.51 -28.13 -4.84
C GLU A 289 -4.31 -27.34 -5.37
N SER A 290 -3.51 -27.91 -6.28
CA SER A 290 -2.34 -27.22 -6.81
C SER A 290 -2.73 -26.05 -7.71
N ILE A 291 -1.89 -25.02 -7.79
CA ILE A 291 -2.15 -23.83 -8.62
C ILE A 291 -2.40 -24.24 -10.07
N ARG A 292 -1.63 -25.19 -10.60
CA ARG A 292 -1.79 -25.67 -11.98
C ARG A 292 -3.06 -26.49 -12.19
N ALA A 293 -3.55 -27.22 -11.18
CA ALA A 293 -4.84 -27.90 -11.26
C ALA A 293 -6.01 -26.90 -11.39
N LEU A 294 -5.98 -25.86 -10.56
CA LEU A 294 -7.07 -24.89 -10.42
C LEU A 294 -7.16 -23.92 -11.61
N TYR A 295 -6.01 -23.41 -12.06
CA TYR A 295 -5.97 -22.32 -13.04
C TYR A 295 -5.32 -22.70 -14.38
N GLY A 296 -4.73 -23.90 -14.48
CA GLY A 296 -4.09 -24.37 -15.70
C GLY A 296 -5.09 -24.95 -16.70
N LYS A 297 -4.83 -24.72 -18.00
CA LYS A 297 -5.64 -25.18 -19.13
C LYS A 297 -4.96 -26.25 -19.97
N SER A 298 -3.66 -26.13 -20.19
CA SER A 298 -2.83 -27.08 -20.96
C SER A 298 -1.38 -27.01 -20.48
N ILE A 299 -0.49 -27.85 -21.01
CA ILE A 299 0.95 -27.83 -20.66
C ILE A 299 1.58 -26.44 -20.90
N VAL A 300 1.25 -25.78 -22.02
CA VAL A 300 1.73 -24.43 -22.33
C VAL A 300 1.05 -23.38 -21.44
N HIS A 301 -0.28 -23.49 -21.34
CA HIS A 301 -1.14 -22.59 -20.57
C HIS A 301 -1.41 -23.16 -19.17
N ASN A 302 -0.35 -23.37 -18.40
CA ASN A 302 -0.44 -24.05 -17.10
C ASN A 302 -0.50 -23.08 -15.92
N ALA A 303 -1.11 -21.91 -16.06
CA ALA A 303 -1.19 -20.81 -15.08
C ALA A 303 0.13 -20.17 -14.64
N VAL A 304 1.04 -20.95 -14.05
CA VAL A 304 2.28 -20.47 -13.43
C VAL A 304 3.52 -21.21 -13.91
N HIS A 305 4.58 -20.45 -14.21
CA HIS A 305 5.96 -20.96 -14.14
C HIS A 305 6.44 -20.88 -12.69
N CYS A 306 7.22 -21.86 -12.27
CA CYS A 306 7.97 -21.81 -11.02
C CYS A 306 9.35 -22.39 -11.28
N THR A 307 10.38 -21.85 -10.64
CA THR A 307 11.75 -22.38 -10.73
C THR A 307 11.76 -23.90 -10.49
N ASP A 308 12.49 -24.64 -11.32
CA ASP A 308 12.53 -26.10 -11.23
C ASP A 308 13.68 -26.64 -10.37
N LEU A 309 14.84 -25.99 -10.39
CA LEU A 309 16.04 -26.43 -9.69
C LEU A 309 16.38 -25.50 -8.50
N PRO A 310 16.77 -26.07 -7.33
CA PRO A 310 17.05 -25.31 -6.10
C PRO A 310 18.05 -24.14 -6.22
N GLU A 311 18.95 -24.23 -7.18
CA GLU A 311 20.10 -23.33 -7.40
C GLU A 311 19.73 -22.19 -8.35
N ASP A 312 18.68 -22.38 -9.16
CA ASP A 312 18.24 -21.42 -10.18
C ASP A 312 17.27 -20.36 -9.63
N GLY A 313 16.75 -20.55 -8.41
CA GLY A 313 15.72 -19.68 -7.85
C GLY A 313 16.14 -18.21 -7.79
N GLU A 314 17.34 -17.95 -7.27
CA GLU A 314 17.90 -16.60 -7.18
C GLU A 314 18.20 -16.03 -8.58
N LEU A 315 18.72 -16.86 -9.50
CA LEU A 315 19.07 -16.47 -10.86
C LEU A 315 17.84 -16.04 -11.67
N GLU A 316 16.74 -16.81 -11.59
CA GLU A 316 15.49 -16.48 -12.29
C GLU A 316 14.84 -15.20 -11.73
N VAL A 317 14.91 -14.97 -10.41
CA VAL A 317 14.41 -13.73 -9.80
C VAL A 317 15.28 -12.55 -10.22
N GLU A 318 16.61 -12.70 -10.22
CA GLU A 318 17.54 -11.68 -10.72
C GLU A 318 17.29 -11.33 -12.19
N TYR A 319 17.03 -12.33 -13.04
CA TYR A 319 16.73 -12.13 -14.44
C TYR A 319 15.59 -11.12 -14.63
N PHE A 320 14.46 -11.31 -13.94
CA PHE A 320 13.33 -10.38 -14.06
C PHE A 320 13.58 -9.02 -13.39
N PHE A 321 14.02 -9.02 -12.12
CA PHE A 321 14.08 -7.79 -11.32
C PHE A 321 15.34 -6.96 -11.57
N LYS A 322 16.34 -7.46 -12.30
CA LYS A 322 17.53 -6.69 -12.71
C LYS A 322 17.70 -6.56 -14.22
N LEU A 323 17.44 -7.60 -15.01
CA LEU A 323 17.67 -7.54 -16.46
C LEU A 323 16.41 -7.02 -17.14
N VAL A 324 15.30 -7.76 -17.08
CA VAL A 324 14.05 -7.39 -17.77
C VAL A 324 13.49 -6.05 -17.27
N ALA A 325 13.63 -5.75 -15.98
CA ALA A 325 13.17 -4.49 -15.39
C ALA A 325 13.88 -3.23 -15.91
N ASN A 326 15.08 -3.38 -16.50
CA ASN A 326 15.92 -2.28 -16.97
C ASN A 326 16.04 -2.25 -18.52
N ASP A 327 15.24 -3.06 -19.22
CA ASP A 327 15.31 -3.37 -20.67
C ASP A 327 14.22 -2.67 -21.50
#